data_AF-A0A382PGG4-F1
#
_entry.id   AF-A0A382PGG4-F1
#
_cell.length_a   1.000
_cell.length_b   1.000
_cell.length_c   1.000
_cell.angle_alpha   90.00
_cell.angle_beta   90.00
_cell.angle_gamma   90.00
#
_symmetry.space_group_name_H-M   'P 1'
#
loop_
_entity.id
_entity.type
_entity.pdbx_description
1 polymer ?
#
loop_
_entity_poly.entity_id
_entity_poly.type
_entity_poly.pdbx_seq_one_letter_code
_entity_poly.pdbx_strand_id
1 'polypeptide(L)'
;MNHLKIALTLLVLVNTSVYSMAMPGCHFNEDDHGKRYPMKMSEMSGNKYDQLKEKLPSLAPLTNKQISHMMNMMGPNYYWPISKDKGPDNGLLILAHGYGQEGDAELYGSMQEFQDDYVTSLALGMSMMTSDHIGCSIEEMTQKSINNIFVVPVSSTPFNTLVRQWKYIFKLEN
;
A
#
# COMPACT_ATOMS: atom_id res chain seq x y z
N MET A 1 -72.08 -11.18 -3.01
CA MET A 1 -71.56 -9.87 -2.55
C MET A 1 -70.46 -10.10 -1.53
N ASN A 2 -69.20 -9.96 -1.94
CA ASN A 2 -68.15 -9.22 -1.22
C ASN A 2 -66.80 -9.51 -1.86
N HIS A 3 -66.32 -8.51 -2.61
CA HIS A 3 -65.05 -8.53 -3.30
C HIS A 3 -63.90 -8.42 -2.28
N LEU A 4 -63.03 -9.42 -2.28
CA LEU A 4 -61.76 -9.41 -1.56
C LEU A 4 -60.83 -8.39 -2.23
N LYS A 5 -60.64 -7.24 -1.58
CA LYS A 5 -59.73 -6.18 -2.04
C LYS A 5 -58.30 -6.68 -1.91
N ILE A 6 -57.67 -7.01 -3.04
CA ILE A 6 -56.23 -7.26 -3.13
C ILE A 6 -55.54 -5.88 -3.13
N ALA A 7 -54.90 -5.53 -2.01
CA ALA A 7 -54.03 -4.36 -1.93
C ALA A 7 -52.72 -4.68 -2.65
N LEU A 8 -52.49 -3.98 -3.76
CA LEU A 8 -51.25 -4.04 -4.52
C LEU A 8 -50.21 -3.14 -3.83
N THR A 9 -49.37 -3.72 -2.98
CA THR A 9 -48.26 -2.98 -2.37
C THR A 9 -47.16 -2.82 -3.42
N LEU A 10 -47.06 -1.61 -3.96
CA LEU A 10 -45.99 -1.22 -4.89
C LEU A 10 -44.66 -1.20 -4.13
N LEU A 11 -43.82 -2.22 -4.32
CA LEU A 11 -42.47 -2.24 -3.78
C LEU A 11 -41.59 -1.32 -4.65
N VAL A 12 -41.42 -0.08 -4.21
CA VAL A 12 -40.47 0.86 -4.83
C VAL A 12 -39.07 0.38 -4.47
N LEU A 13 -38.46 -0.41 -5.35
CA LEU A 13 -37.02 -0.64 -5.35
C LEU A 13 -36.36 0.67 -5.75
N VAL A 14 -35.97 1.47 -4.75
CA VAL A 14 -35.07 2.59 -4.97
C VAL A 14 -33.73 1.99 -5.36
N ASN A 15 -33.46 1.90 -6.66
CA ASN A 15 -32.12 1.69 -7.19
C ASN A 15 -31.29 2.91 -6.77
N THR A 16 -30.74 2.88 -5.56
CA THR A 16 -29.56 3.67 -5.26
C THR A 16 -28.45 3.04 -6.07
N SER A 17 -28.27 3.54 -7.29
CA SER A 17 -27.03 3.40 -8.04
C SER A 17 -25.93 3.93 -7.13
N VAL A 18 -25.30 3.02 -6.38
CA VAL A 18 -24.00 3.28 -5.76
C VAL A 18 -23.10 3.57 -6.94
N TYR A 19 -22.84 4.86 -7.17
CA TYR A 19 -21.69 5.27 -7.95
C TYR A 19 -20.49 4.68 -7.21
N SER A 20 -20.07 3.49 -7.63
CA SER A 20 -18.73 3.02 -7.36
C SER A 20 -17.85 4.02 -8.10
N MET A 21 -17.44 5.08 -7.40
CA MET A 21 -16.35 5.90 -7.87
C MET A 21 -15.19 4.92 -7.95
N ALA A 22 -14.83 4.51 -9.16
CA ALA A 22 -13.60 3.76 -9.37
C ALA A 22 -12.50 4.57 -8.69
N MET A 23 -12.02 4.07 -7.55
CA MET A 23 -10.83 4.61 -6.92
C MET A 23 -9.77 4.60 -8.02
N PRO A 24 -9.12 5.73 -8.32
CA PRO A 24 -8.12 5.77 -9.38
C PRO A 24 -7.01 4.82 -8.94
N GLY A 25 -7.01 3.62 -9.54
CA GLY A 25 -6.11 2.55 -9.15
C GLY A 25 -4.67 3.04 -9.15
N CYS A 26 -3.88 2.54 -8.21
CA CYS A 26 -2.46 2.83 -8.19
C CYS A 26 -1.80 2.62 -9.56
N HIS A 27 -1.16 3.67 -10.06
CA HIS A 27 -0.33 3.59 -11.25
C HIS A 27 1.04 3.04 -10.88
N PHE A 28 1.45 1.92 -11.47
CA PHE A 28 2.74 1.29 -11.22
C PHE A 28 3.34 0.73 -12.51
N ASN A 29 4.66 0.59 -12.53
CA ASN A 29 5.36 -0.27 -13.48
C ASN A 29 5.56 -1.64 -12.83
N GLU A 30 5.45 -2.72 -13.60
CA GLU A 30 5.72 -4.09 -13.14
C GLU A 30 6.99 -4.62 -13.81
N ASP A 31 7.86 -5.32 -13.06
CA ASP A 31 9.01 -6.02 -13.62
C ASP A 31 8.71 -7.48 -13.97
N ASP A 32 9.69 -8.18 -14.56
CA ASP A 32 9.55 -9.59 -14.98
C ASP A 32 9.31 -10.57 -13.81
N HIS A 33 9.52 -10.14 -12.56
CA HIS A 33 9.27 -10.95 -11.36
C HIS A 33 7.91 -10.63 -10.72
N GLY A 34 7.14 -9.71 -11.28
CA GLY A 34 5.86 -9.24 -10.72
C GLY A 34 6.03 -8.20 -9.61
N LYS A 35 7.23 -7.62 -9.44
CA LYS A 35 7.43 -6.50 -8.52
C LYS A 35 6.80 -5.26 -9.12
N ARG A 36 5.97 -4.58 -8.34
CA ARG A 36 5.23 -3.39 -8.73
C ARG A 36 5.84 -2.16 -8.09
N TYR A 37 6.26 -1.23 -8.93
CA TYR A 37 6.89 0.02 -8.58
C TYR A 37 5.88 1.14 -8.77
N PRO A 38 5.23 1.64 -7.69
CA PRO A 38 4.35 2.79 -7.79
C PRO A 38 5.05 3.91 -8.55
N MET A 39 4.43 4.34 -9.65
CA MET A 39 4.91 5.49 -10.39
C MET A 39 4.83 6.67 -9.43
N LYS A 40 5.94 7.39 -9.25
CA LYS A 40 6.01 8.58 -8.38
C LYS A 40 4.89 9.55 -8.79
N MET A 41 3.75 9.51 -8.11
CA MET A 41 2.68 10.48 -8.29
C MET A 41 3.19 11.79 -7.70
N SER A 42 3.74 12.63 -8.58
CA SER A 42 4.46 13.87 -8.29
C SER A 42 5.80 13.68 -7.55
N GLU A 43 6.89 13.70 -8.32
CA GLU A 43 8.21 14.11 -7.85
C GLU A 43 8.06 15.33 -6.95
N MET A 44 8.37 15.23 -5.66
CA MET A 44 8.62 16.35 -4.72
C MET A 44 8.11 17.73 -5.18
N SER A 45 6.83 17.84 -5.53
CA SER A 45 6.36 19.00 -6.28
C SER A 45 5.89 20.05 -5.29
N GLY A 46 6.12 21.32 -5.61
CA GLY A 46 5.80 22.44 -4.73
C GLY A 46 6.83 22.61 -3.60
N ASN A 47 6.36 22.91 -2.40
CA ASN A 47 7.17 23.30 -1.23
C ASN A 47 7.78 22.11 -0.45
N LYS A 48 7.69 20.86 -0.94
CA LYS A 48 8.18 19.67 -0.21
C LYS A 48 9.68 19.69 0.05
N TYR A 49 10.48 20.22 -0.88
CA TYR A 49 11.91 20.44 -0.65
C TYR A 49 12.16 21.44 0.47
N ASP A 50 11.38 22.51 0.53
CA ASP A 50 11.53 23.56 1.55
C ASP A 50 11.13 23.03 2.92
N GLN A 51 10.00 22.30 3.01
CA GLN A 51 9.60 21.61 4.24
C GLN A 51 10.66 20.60 4.71
N LEU A 52 11.23 19.84 3.78
CA LEU A 52 12.29 18.87 4.10
C LEU A 52 13.53 19.58 4.69
N LYS A 53 13.94 20.71 4.10
CA LYS A 53 15.07 21.51 4.59
C LYS A 53 14.79 22.18 5.94
N GLU A 54 13.55 22.57 6.19
CA GLU A 54 13.12 23.13 7.48
C GLU A 54 13.14 22.06 8.59
N LYS A 55 12.64 20.85 8.30
CA LYS A 55 12.57 19.75 9.29
C LYS A 55 13.90 19.03 9.47
N LEU A 56 14.77 19.03 8.46
CA LEU A 56 16.10 18.44 8.49
C LEU A 56 17.14 19.51 8.15
N PRO A 57 17.62 20.29 9.15
CA PRO A 57 18.55 21.39 8.91
C PRO A 57 19.85 20.98 8.21
N SER A 58 20.27 19.72 8.34
CA SER A 58 21.44 19.17 7.62
C SER A 58 21.26 19.16 6.09
N LEU A 59 20.03 19.19 5.58
CA LEU A 59 19.72 19.24 4.15
C LEU A 59 19.56 20.68 3.63
N ALA A 60 19.45 21.68 4.51
CA ALA A 60 19.33 23.09 4.12
C ALA A 60 20.39 23.60 3.13
N PRO A 61 21.69 23.25 3.25
CA PRO A 61 22.71 23.71 2.30
C PRO A 61 22.64 23.01 0.93
N LEU A 62 21.85 21.95 0.78
CA LEU A 62 21.79 21.16 -0.45
C LEU A 62 20.79 21.73 -1.46
N THR A 63 21.13 21.65 -2.74
CA THR A 63 20.20 21.94 -3.83
C THR A 63 19.14 20.83 -3.95
N ASN A 64 17.98 21.15 -4.50
CA ASN A 64 16.91 20.17 -4.73
C ASN A 64 17.39 19.01 -5.63
N LYS A 65 18.29 19.30 -6.57
CA LYS A 65 18.93 18.28 -7.42
C LYS A 65 19.82 17.33 -6.60
N GLN A 66 20.61 17.85 -5.65
CA GLN A 66 21.43 17.02 -4.76
C GLN A 66 20.57 16.13 -3.85
N ILE A 67 19.51 16.69 -3.27
CA ILE A 67 18.56 15.92 -2.45
C ILE A 67 17.92 14.81 -3.28
N SER A 68 17.44 15.13 -4.48
CA SER A 68 16.84 14.13 -5.39
C SER A 68 17.83 13.04 -5.78
N HIS A 69 19.08 13.40 -6.04
CA HIS A 69 20.13 12.44 -6.34
C HIS A 69 20.41 11.52 -5.15
N MET A 70 20.53 12.07 -3.93
CA MET A 70 20.67 11.27 -2.71
C MET A 70 19.51 10.29 -2.54
N MET A 71 18.26 10.75 -2.73
CA MET A 71 17.09 9.88 -2.64
C MET A 71 17.10 8.78 -3.69
N ASN A 72 17.51 9.06 -4.92
CA ASN A 72 17.61 8.06 -5.97
C ASN A 72 18.66 6.99 -5.65
N MET A 73 19.72 7.34 -4.90
CA MET A 73 20.72 6.36 -4.44
C MET A 73 20.21 5.44 -3.32
N MET A 74 19.09 5.77 -2.67
CA MET A 74 18.51 4.91 -1.62
C MET A 74 17.78 3.68 -2.17
N GLY A 75 17.61 3.59 -3.49
CA GLY A 75 16.87 2.51 -4.14
C GLY A 75 15.36 2.76 -4.22
N PRO A 76 14.65 1.93 -5.00
CA PRO A 76 13.21 2.08 -5.19
C PRO A 76 12.42 1.46 -4.03
N ASN A 77 11.26 2.05 -3.75
CA ASN A 77 10.21 1.38 -2.99
C ASN A 77 9.32 0.61 -3.96
N TYR A 78 8.91 -0.60 -3.58
CA TYR A 78 8.04 -1.42 -4.42
C TYR A 78 7.19 -2.34 -3.55
N TYR A 79 6.15 -2.91 -4.15
CA TYR A 79 5.36 -3.95 -3.53
C TYR A 79 5.30 -5.17 -4.42
N TRP A 80 5.15 -6.34 -3.83
CA TRP A 80 5.27 -7.63 -4.50
C TRP A 80 4.13 -8.54 -4.06
N PRO A 81 3.01 -8.55 -4.82
CA PRO A 81 1.86 -9.38 -4.51
C PRO A 81 2.19 -10.86 -4.69
N ILE A 82 1.85 -11.68 -3.70
CA ILE A 82 1.83 -13.14 -3.79
C ILE A 82 0.38 -13.52 -4.11
N SER A 83 0.10 -13.78 -5.38
CA SER A 83 -1.29 -13.90 -5.87
C SER A 83 -1.79 -15.35 -5.96
N LYS A 84 -3.09 -15.52 -5.66
CA LYS A 84 -4.03 -16.45 -6.31
C LYS A 84 -5.33 -15.71 -6.67
N ASP A 85 -6.04 -16.18 -7.70
CA ASP A 85 -7.28 -15.58 -8.25
C ASP A 85 -8.53 -15.76 -7.37
N LYS A 86 -8.50 -16.76 -6.48
CA LYS A 86 -9.53 -16.98 -5.46
C LYS A 86 -8.80 -17.32 -4.18
N GLY A 87 -9.05 -16.52 -3.16
CA GLY A 87 -8.34 -16.59 -1.92
C GLY A 87 -9.09 -15.88 -0.81
N PRO A 88 -8.79 -16.26 0.42
CA PRO A 88 -9.58 -16.08 1.66
C PRO A 88 -9.97 -14.64 2.00
N ASP A 89 -10.86 -14.50 2.99
CA ASP A 89 -11.48 -13.23 3.41
C ASP A 89 -10.49 -12.20 4.01
N ASN A 90 -9.24 -12.60 4.25
CA ASN A 90 -8.22 -11.80 4.93
C ASN A 90 -6.98 -11.57 4.08
N GLY A 91 -6.33 -10.42 4.30
CA GLY A 91 -5.07 -10.05 3.68
C GLY A 91 -3.92 -10.11 4.68
N LEU A 92 -2.73 -10.35 4.16
CA LEU A 92 -1.47 -10.31 4.89
C LEU A 92 -0.50 -9.36 4.19
N LEU A 93 -0.20 -8.25 4.84
CA LEU A 93 0.73 -7.24 4.36
C LEU A 93 2.03 -7.30 5.16
N ILE A 94 3.09 -7.75 4.51
CA ILE A 94 4.43 -7.83 5.08
C ILE A 94 5.15 -6.51 4.79
N LEU A 95 5.62 -5.83 5.84
CA LEU A 95 6.42 -4.61 5.69
C LEU A 95 7.88 -4.94 5.98
N ALA A 96 8.78 -4.57 5.07
CA ALA A 96 10.22 -4.66 5.34
C ALA A 96 10.98 -3.53 4.64
N HIS A 97 12.21 -3.27 5.07
CA HIS A 97 13.08 -2.30 4.41
C HIS A 97 13.46 -2.73 2.99
N GLY A 98 13.59 -4.05 2.78
CA GLY A 98 14.31 -4.64 1.66
C GLY A 98 15.73 -5.05 2.06
N TYR A 99 16.17 -6.17 1.49
CA TYR A 99 17.42 -6.88 1.78
C TYR A 99 18.29 -7.05 0.53
N GLY A 100 17.95 -6.35 -0.55
CA GLY A 100 18.57 -6.53 -1.87
C GLY A 100 17.91 -7.69 -2.63
N GLN A 101 18.27 -7.85 -3.91
CA GLN A 101 17.54 -8.73 -4.82
C GLN A 101 17.37 -10.17 -4.30
N GLU A 102 18.45 -10.78 -3.80
CA GLU A 102 18.43 -12.16 -3.29
C GLU A 102 17.65 -12.29 -1.99
N GLY A 103 17.91 -11.41 -1.01
CA GLY A 103 17.20 -11.45 0.27
C GLY A 103 15.71 -11.11 0.15
N ASP A 104 15.36 -10.22 -0.78
CA ASP A 104 13.96 -9.91 -1.10
C ASP A 104 13.26 -11.11 -1.74
N ALA A 105 13.94 -11.86 -2.60
CA ALA A 105 13.42 -13.08 -3.21
C ALA A 105 13.28 -14.22 -2.19
N GLU A 106 14.23 -14.37 -1.27
CA GLU A 106 14.15 -15.34 -0.17
C GLU A 106 12.96 -15.03 0.74
N LEU A 107 12.78 -13.76 1.13
CA LEU A 107 11.62 -13.33 1.90
C LEU A 107 10.32 -13.60 1.14
N TYR A 108 10.24 -13.21 -0.14
CA TYR A 108 9.07 -13.48 -0.97
C TYR A 108 8.73 -14.98 -1.02
N GLY A 109 9.74 -15.83 -1.26
CA GLY A 109 9.58 -17.28 -1.28
C GLY A 109 9.08 -17.84 0.06
N SER A 110 9.63 -17.37 1.18
CA SER A 110 9.20 -17.81 2.52
C SER A 110 7.74 -17.45 2.81
N MET A 111 7.25 -16.32 2.29
CA MET A 111 5.87 -15.86 2.51
C MET A 111 4.85 -16.60 1.64
N GLN A 112 5.28 -17.41 0.67
CA GLN A 112 4.36 -18.21 -0.15
C GLN A 112 3.62 -19.28 0.65
N GLU A 113 4.11 -19.66 1.85
CA GLU A 113 3.40 -20.60 2.72
C GLU A 113 2.02 -20.08 3.16
N PHE A 114 1.83 -18.76 3.19
CA PHE A 114 0.57 -18.12 3.60
C PHE A 114 -0.42 -17.92 2.45
N GLN A 115 -0.06 -18.31 1.21
CA GLN A 115 -0.85 -17.98 0.02
C GLN A 115 -2.25 -18.63 -0.02
N ASP A 116 -2.44 -19.72 0.71
CA ASP A 116 -3.73 -20.42 0.79
C ASP A 116 -4.65 -19.83 1.87
N ASP A 117 -4.07 -19.14 2.87
CA ASP A 117 -4.78 -18.59 4.04
C ASP A 117 -4.96 -17.06 4.00
N TYR A 118 -4.19 -16.36 3.15
CA TYR A 118 -4.25 -14.91 3.02
C TYR A 118 -3.97 -14.44 1.58
N VAL A 119 -4.63 -13.35 1.17
CA VAL A 119 -4.12 -12.52 0.07
C VAL A 119 -2.87 -11.80 0.56
N THR A 120 -1.71 -12.28 0.14
CA THR A 120 -0.43 -11.84 0.69
C THR A 120 0.30 -10.86 -0.23
N SER A 121 0.95 -9.86 0.33
CA SER A 121 1.84 -8.96 -0.41
C SER A 121 2.98 -8.47 0.47
N LEU A 122 4.14 -8.27 -0.13
CA LEU A 122 5.27 -7.61 0.50
C LEU A 122 5.27 -6.14 0.07
N ALA A 123 5.41 -5.21 1.01
CA ALA A 123 5.71 -3.81 0.73
C ALA A 123 7.13 -3.52 1.22
N LEU A 124 8.06 -3.40 0.27
CA LEU A 124 9.49 -3.30 0.51
C LEU A 124 9.97 -1.86 0.25
N GLY A 125 10.56 -1.25 1.26
CA GLY A 125 11.16 0.07 1.15
C GLY A 125 11.12 0.92 2.42
N MET A 126 11.45 2.19 2.24
CA MET A 126 11.42 3.24 3.26
C MET A 126 10.11 4.03 3.19
N SER A 127 9.53 4.38 4.33
CA SER A 127 8.24 5.08 4.37
C SER A 127 8.32 6.58 4.73
N MET A 128 9.52 7.13 4.97
CA MET A 128 9.70 8.55 5.35
C MET A 128 9.27 9.56 4.27
N MET A 129 9.48 9.25 2.99
CA MET A 129 9.27 10.19 1.89
C MET A 129 7.99 9.90 1.10
N THR A 130 7.64 8.62 1.00
CA THR A 130 6.44 8.13 0.37
C THR A 130 6.07 6.79 1.00
N SER A 131 4.78 6.56 1.17
CA SER A 131 4.21 5.27 1.57
C SER A 131 3.42 4.62 0.43
N ASP A 132 3.64 5.03 -0.82
CA ASP A 132 2.80 4.61 -1.95
C ASP A 132 2.84 3.09 -2.16
N HIS A 133 3.99 2.45 -2.00
CA HIS A 133 4.11 0.98 -2.04
C HIS A 133 3.21 0.27 -1.01
N ILE A 134 3.02 0.85 0.17
CA ILE A 134 2.10 0.34 1.20
C ILE A 134 0.65 0.63 0.77
N GLY A 135 0.36 1.87 0.39
CA GLY A 135 -0.98 2.30 -0.02
C GLY A 135 -1.52 1.52 -1.21
N CYS A 136 -0.71 1.37 -2.25
CA CYS A 136 -1.05 0.60 -3.46
C CYS A 136 -1.25 -0.88 -3.17
N SER A 137 -0.43 -1.47 -2.30
CA SER A 137 -0.63 -2.85 -1.91
C SER A 137 -1.96 -3.04 -1.16
N ILE A 138 -2.33 -2.11 -0.28
CA ILE A 138 -3.62 -2.15 0.43
C ILE A 138 -4.79 -1.93 -0.54
N GLU A 139 -4.65 -1.00 -1.47
CA GLU A 139 -5.67 -0.72 -2.47
C GLU A 139 -5.94 -1.95 -3.34
N GLU A 140 -4.89 -2.63 -3.79
CA GLU A 140 -5.05 -3.86 -4.57
C GLU A 140 -5.71 -4.98 -3.75
N MET A 141 -5.36 -5.15 -2.47
CA MET A 141 -6.05 -6.09 -1.58
C MET A 141 -7.53 -5.72 -1.45
N THR A 142 -7.84 -4.43 -1.33
CA THR A 142 -9.21 -3.93 -1.22
C THR A 142 -10.00 -4.16 -2.52
N GLN A 143 -9.37 -4.00 -3.68
CA GLN A 143 -9.97 -4.32 -4.98
C GLN A 143 -10.27 -5.83 -5.12
N LYS A 144 -9.50 -6.68 -4.42
CA LYS A 144 -9.78 -8.12 -4.24
C LYS A 144 -10.82 -8.42 -3.15
N SER A 145 -11.57 -7.41 -2.70
CA SER A 145 -12.61 -7.50 -1.66
C SER A 145 -12.12 -7.93 -0.28
N ILE A 146 -10.84 -7.71 0.02
CA ILE A 146 -10.27 -7.98 1.34
C ILE A 146 -10.56 -6.83 2.29
N ASN A 147 -11.32 -7.11 3.34
CA ASN A 147 -11.77 -6.11 4.31
C ASN A 147 -10.93 -6.10 5.59
N ASN A 148 -10.19 -7.17 5.86
CA ASN A 148 -9.35 -7.29 7.04
C ASN A 148 -7.92 -7.62 6.61
N ILE A 149 -6.98 -6.73 6.90
CA ILE A 149 -5.57 -6.85 6.50
C ILE A 149 -4.71 -6.88 7.76
N PHE A 150 -4.04 -8.00 7.98
CA PHE A 150 -3.03 -8.13 9.02
C PHE A 150 -1.71 -7.53 8.52
N VAL A 151 -1.16 -6.57 9.27
CA VAL A 151 0.09 -5.90 8.91
C VAL A 151 1.22 -6.43 9.78
N VAL A 152 2.24 -7.01 9.17
CA VAL A 152 3.38 -7.62 9.87
C VAL A 152 4.66 -6.84 9.57
N PRO A 153 5.19 -6.07 10.54
CA PRO A 153 6.47 -5.40 10.38
C PRO A 153 7.63 -6.37 10.60
N VAL A 154 8.39 -6.64 9.54
CA VAL A 154 9.62 -7.44 9.60
C VAL A 154 10.80 -6.50 9.79
N SER A 155 11.41 -6.58 10.97
CA SER A 155 12.57 -5.80 11.36
C SER A 155 13.39 -6.61 12.38
N SER A 156 14.71 -6.41 12.39
CA SER A 156 15.60 -7.04 13.37
C SER A 156 15.32 -6.62 14.82
N THR A 157 14.65 -5.48 15.02
CA THR A 157 14.27 -4.97 16.33
C THR A 157 13.00 -4.12 16.26
N PRO A 158 12.13 -4.18 17.29
CA PRO A 158 10.95 -3.31 17.37
C PRO A 158 11.32 -1.82 17.55
N PHE A 159 12.57 -1.52 17.92
CA PHE A 159 13.07 -0.15 18.10
C PHE A 159 13.63 0.47 16.81
N ASN A 160 13.51 -0.24 15.67
CA ASN A 160 13.96 0.28 14.39
C ASN A 160 13.11 1.49 13.99
N THR A 161 13.76 2.53 13.47
CA THR A 161 13.11 3.75 12.99
C THR A 161 12.01 3.49 11.95
N LEU A 162 12.12 2.42 11.14
CA LEU A 162 11.09 1.99 10.20
C LEU A 162 9.80 1.57 10.88
N VAL A 163 9.90 0.81 11.97
CA VAL A 163 8.73 0.39 12.74
C VAL A 163 7.99 1.61 13.27
N ARG A 164 8.71 2.65 13.69
CA ARG A 164 8.12 3.93 14.10
C ARG A 164 7.45 4.66 12.93
N GLN A 165 8.07 4.68 11.75
CA GLN A 165 7.48 5.28 10.55
C GLN A 165 6.16 4.58 10.16
N TRP A 166 6.14 3.24 10.18
CA TRP A 166 4.93 2.48 9.90
C TRP A 166 3.85 2.75 10.94
N LYS A 167 4.19 2.72 12.23
CA LYS A 167 3.25 3.10 13.29
C LYS A 167 2.65 4.49 13.06
N TYR A 168 3.47 5.47 12.68
CA TYR A 168 3.00 6.81 12.35
C TYR A 168 1.99 6.82 11.19
N ILE A 169 2.31 6.15 10.07
CA ILE A 169 1.43 6.09 8.89
C ILE A 169 0.10 5.39 9.20
N PHE A 170 0.14 4.35 10.04
CA PHE A 170 -1.06 3.66 10.53
C PHE A 170 -1.73 4.35 11.73
N LYS A 171 -1.25 5.54 12.14
CA LYS A 171 -1.79 6.33 13.27
C LYS A 171 -1.80 5.57 14.61
N LEU A 172 -0.81 4.69 14.79
CA LEU A 172 -0.57 3.93 16.02
C LEU A 172 0.37 4.68 16.98
N GLU A 173 1.06 5.72 16.50
CA GLU A 173 1.95 6.60 17.26
C GLU A 173 1.91 8.01 16.66
N ASN A 174 2.21 9.03 17.47
CA ASN A 174 2.20 10.46 17.10
C ASN A 174 3.61 11.01 16.86
#